data_AF-A0A3A4VWQ3-F1
#
_entry.id   AF-A0A3A4VWQ3-F1
#
_cell.length_a   1.000
_cell.length_b   1.000
_cell.length_c   1.000
_cell.angle_alpha   90.00
_cell.angle_beta   90.00
_cell.angle_gamma   90.00
#
_symmetry.space_group_name_H-M   'P 1'
#
loop_
_entity.id
_entity.type
_entity.pdbx_description
1 polymer ?
#
loop_
_entity_poly.entity_id
_entity_poly.type
_entity_poly.pdbx_seq_one_letter_code
_entity_poly.pdbx_strand_id
1 'polypeptide(L)'
;MKTLTKRTMIQPGEPGLLLQSTSFCDGAPPAISPIVLIPLRPAGFAIIDPADYELISPYKWSMRVHKSGHIYAATSFWKDGRTITLMMHRVIMNAPKGVQVDHLDDNGLNNKRGNLRIATYAQNQQYQRISRKQKTASRYKGVCRHKSNWRAQIRIEGRKVWLGDYRTEIEAAMAYDKAAVKHFGEFARPNLNGHNI
;
A
#
# COMPACT_ATOMS: atom_id res chain seq x y z
N MET A 1 -56.26 -37.75 -24.77
CA MET A 1 -54.79 -37.88 -24.77
C MET A 1 -54.21 -36.68 -24.03
N LYS A 2 -53.84 -36.84 -22.75
CA LYS A 2 -53.12 -35.82 -21.97
C LYS A 2 -51.95 -36.52 -21.28
N THR A 3 -50.76 -36.28 -21.80
CA THR A 3 -49.51 -36.91 -21.39
C THR A 3 -49.02 -36.28 -20.08
N LEU A 4 -48.65 -37.13 -19.11
CA LEU A 4 -47.82 -36.80 -17.95
C LEU A 4 -46.48 -36.18 -18.44
N THR A 5 -45.68 -35.45 -17.65
CA THR A 5 -44.69 -36.09 -16.75
C THR A 5 -43.83 -35.04 -16.02
N LYS A 6 -43.69 -35.26 -14.71
CA LYS A 6 -42.62 -34.95 -13.74
C LYS A 6 -42.11 -33.51 -13.54
N ARG A 7 -42.50 -33.01 -12.36
CA ARG A 7 -41.75 -32.15 -11.43
C ARG A 7 -40.35 -32.71 -11.17
N THR A 8 -39.31 -31.90 -11.39
CA THR A 8 -37.93 -32.17 -10.92
C THR A 8 -37.57 -31.10 -9.88
N MET A 9 -37.12 -31.56 -8.72
CA MET A 9 -36.66 -30.72 -7.62
C MET A 9 -35.36 -30.00 -7.98
N ILE A 10 -35.31 -28.69 -7.73
CA ILE A 10 -34.08 -27.89 -7.77
C ILE A 10 -33.57 -27.79 -6.34
N GLN A 11 -32.41 -28.38 -6.07
CA GLN A 11 -31.60 -28.15 -4.86
C GLN A 11 -30.66 -26.96 -5.11
N PRO A 12 -30.42 -26.06 -4.14
CA PRO A 12 -29.46 -24.97 -4.28
C PRO A 12 -28.06 -25.38 -3.80
N GLY A 13 -27.00 -24.98 -4.50
CA GLY A 13 -25.62 -25.30 -4.10
C GLY A 13 -24.52 -24.72 -4.99
N GLU A 14 -24.24 -23.43 -4.79
CA GLU A 14 -22.91 -22.77 -4.73
C GLU A 14 -21.90 -22.73 -5.91
N PRO A 15 -20.99 -21.71 -5.91
CA PRO A 15 -20.55 -20.95 -7.09
C PRO A 15 -19.09 -21.21 -7.50
N GLY A 16 -18.71 -20.71 -8.69
CA GLY A 16 -17.30 -20.56 -9.06
C GLY A 16 -17.08 -20.61 -10.56
N LEU A 17 -17.22 -19.47 -11.24
CA LEU A 17 -16.86 -19.37 -12.66
C LEU A 17 -15.34 -19.17 -12.78
N LEU A 18 -14.62 -20.28 -12.96
CA LEU A 18 -13.21 -20.27 -13.35
C LEU A 18 -13.14 -20.01 -14.86
N LEU A 19 -12.78 -18.80 -15.29
CA LEU A 19 -12.46 -18.52 -16.69
C LEU A 19 -10.95 -18.66 -16.89
N GLN A 20 -10.54 -19.61 -17.74
CA GLN A 20 -9.17 -19.71 -18.25
C GLN A 20 -9.15 -20.00 -19.76
N SER A 21 -8.38 -19.18 -20.48
CA SER A 21 -7.52 -19.46 -21.66
C SER A 21 -7.38 -18.14 -22.45
N THR A 22 -6.22 -17.72 -22.97
CA THR A 22 -5.10 -18.44 -23.56
C THR A 22 -3.72 -17.78 -23.29
N SER A 23 -2.67 -18.55 -23.63
CA SER A 23 -1.22 -18.48 -23.38
C SER A 23 -0.41 -17.30 -23.91
N PHE A 24 0.79 -17.04 -23.35
CA PHE A 24 2.07 -16.90 -24.10
C PHE A 24 3.31 -16.93 -23.16
N CYS A 25 4.34 -17.69 -23.59
CA CYS A 25 5.81 -17.67 -23.33
C CYS A 25 6.46 -17.55 -21.92
N ASP A 26 7.35 -18.53 -21.66
CA ASP A 26 8.56 -18.59 -20.81
C ASP A 26 8.70 -17.71 -19.56
N GLY A 27 8.69 -18.39 -18.42
CA GLY A 27 8.70 -17.84 -17.09
C GLY A 27 7.43 -18.32 -16.41
N ALA A 28 7.54 -19.24 -15.45
CA ALA A 28 6.38 -19.69 -14.68
C ALA A 28 5.60 -18.44 -14.24
N PRO A 29 4.32 -18.27 -14.63
CA PRO A 29 3.55 -17.12 -14.19
C PRO A 29 3.67 -17.08 -12.66
N PRO A 30 3.98 -15.92 -12.06
CA PRO A 30 4.16 -15.85 -10.62
C PRO A 30 2.94 -16.51 -10.00
N ALA A 31 3.18 -17.59 -9.25
CA ALA A 31 2.10 -18.40 -8.68
C ALA A 31 1.13 -17.42 -8.03
N ILE A 32 -0.11 -17.37 -8.53
CA ILE A 32 -1.11 -16.44 -8.02
C ILE A 32 -1.34 -16.88 -6.58
N SER A 33 -0.69 -16.20 -5.65
CA SER A 33 -0.85 -16.45 -4.22
C SER A 33 -2.33 -16.28 -3.91
N PRO A 34 -2.99 -17.29 -3.31
CA PRO A 34 -4.41 -17.17 -2.98
C PRO A 34 -4.63 -15.93 -2.10
N ILE A 35 -5.73 -15.22 -2.33
CA ILE A 35 -6.11 -14.02 -1.56
C ILE A 35 -7.46 -14.26 -0.90
N VAL A 36 -7.70 -13.58 0.22
CA VAL A 36 -9.03 -13.49 0.83
C VAL A 36 -9.53 -12.06 0.80
N LEU A 37 -10.79 -11.90 0.41
CA LEU A 37 -11.49 -10.62 0.42
C LEU A 37 -12.30 -10.48 1.71
N ILE A 38 -11.97 -9.48 2.52
CA ILE A 38 -12.69 -9.14 3.74
C ILE A 38 -13.67 -8.00 3.44
N PRO A 39 -14.99 -8.20 3.59
CA PRO A 39 -15.98 -7.17 3.31
C PRO A 39 -15.84 -5.99 4.28
N LEU A 40 -15.92 -4.78 3.74
CA LEU A 40 -15.87 -3.52 4.48
C LEU A 40 -17.23 -2.84 4.46
N ARG A 41 -17.60 -2.24 5.58
CA ARG A 41 -18.80 -1.39 5.67
C ARG A 41 -18.49 0.05 5.21
N PRO A 42 -19.43 0.73 4.53
CA PRO A 42 -20.69 0.19 4.01
C PRO A 42 -20.54 -0.64 2.72
N ALA A 43 -19.41 -0.50 2.02
CA ALA A 43 -19.10 -1.24 0.80
C ALA A 43 -17.58 -1.39 0.62
N GLY A 44 -17.17 -2.28 -0.28
CA GLY A 44 -15.78 -2.52 -0.65
C GLY A 44 -15.16 -3.71 0.09
N PHE A 45 -13.90 -4.00 -0.23
CA PHE A 45 -13.16 -5.14 0.30
C PHE A 45 -11.73 -4.74 0.67
N ALA A 46 -11.20 -5.36 1.72
CA ALA A 46 -9.77 -5.43 1.97
C ALA A 46 -9.22 -6.78 1.50
N ILE A 47 -7.97 -6.81 1.08
CA ILE A 47 -7.27 -8.01 0.63
C ILE A 47 -6.33 -8.47 1.75
N ILE A 48 -6.33 -9.76 2.09
CA ILE A 48 -5.38 -10.38 3.03
C ILE A 48 -4.83 -11.70 2.47
N ASP A 49 -3.78 -12.22 3.09
CA ASP A 49 -3.34 -13.60 2.85
C ASP A 49 -4.26 -14.58 3.61
N PRO A 50 -4.53 -15.79 3.08
CA PRO A 50 -5.41 -16.77 3.73
C PRO A 50 -4.97 -17.16 5.14
N ALA A 51 -3.66 -17.17 5.41
CA ALA A 51 -3.11 -17.48 6.73
C ALA A 51 -3.55 -16.49 7.82
N ASP A 52 -4.00 -15.28 7.44
CA ASP A 52 -4.46 -14.25 8.37
C ASP A 52 -5.98 -14.26 8.59
N TYR A 53 -6.71 -15.15 7.92
CA TYR A 53 -8.17 -15.15 7.95
C TYR A 53 -8.74 -15.29 9.36
N GLU A 54 -8.29 -16.29 10.12
CA GLU A 54 -8.78 -16.57 11.48
C GLU A 54 -8.52 -15.41 12.45
N LEU A 55 -7.45 -14.65 12.23
CA LEU A 55 -7.11 -13.47 13.04
C LEU A 55 -8.03 -12.27 12.72
N ILE A 56 -8.50 -12.16 11.48
CA ILE A 56 -9.16 -10.97 10.95
C ILE A 56 -10.69 -11.13 10.88
N SER A 57 -11.19 -12.32 10.59
CA SER A 57 -12.61 -12.63 10.40
C SER A 57 -13.53 -12.36 11.61
N PRO A 58 -13.07 -12.39 12.89
CA PRO A 58 -13.95 -12.12 14.02
C PRO A 58 -14.45 -10.67 14.10
N TYR A 59 -13.80 -9.73 13.39
CA TYR A 59 -14.09 -8.31 13.48
C TYR A 59 -14.93 -7.81 12.32
N LYS A 60 -15.76 -6.80 12.59
CA LYS A 60 -16.49 -6.03 11.56
C LYS A 60 -15.62 -4.86 11.12
N TRP A 61 -15.21 -4.88 9.86
CA TRP A 61 -14.29 -3.88 9.30
C TRP A 61 -15.03 -2.79 8.52
N SER A 62 -14.43 -1.60 8.47
CA SER A 62 -14.90 -0.45 7.70
C SER A 62 -13.73 0.27 7.06
N MET A 63 -14.00 0.98 5.97
CA MET A 63 -13.02 1.92 5.40
C MET A 63 -12.91 3.15 6.30
N ARG A 64 -11.68 3.51 6.68
CA ARG A 64 -11.38 4.71 7.44
C ARG A 64 -10.45 5.62 6.63
N VAL A 65 -10.93 6.82 6.34
CA VAL A 65 -10.15 7.85 5.65
C VAL A 65 -9.35 8.65 6.68
N HIS A 66 -8.03 8.63 6.55
CA HIS A 66 -7.11 9.42 7.35
C HIS A 66 -7.06 10.87 6.85
N LYS A 67 -6.62 11.82 7.70
CA LYS A 67 -6.52 13.25 7.34
C LYS A 67 -5.61 13.51 6.13
N SER A 68 -4.64 12.62 5.87
CA SER A 68 -3.76 12.68 4.71
C SER A 68 -4.43 12.26 3.40
N GLY A 69 -5.61 11.63 3.46
CA GLY A 69 -6.32 11.02 2.33
C GLY A 69 -6.08 9.51 2.20
N HIS A 70 -5.17 8.91 2.97
CA HIS A 70 -4.98 7.45 2.97
C HIS A 70 -6.19 6.75 3.55
N ILE A 71 -6.60 5.66 2.90
CA ILE A 71 -7.72 4.83 3.33
C ILE A 71 -7.16 3.57 3.97
N TYR A 72 -7.68 3.18 5.12
CA TYR A 72 -7.30 1.95 5.80
C TYR A 72 -8.52 1.13 6.19
N ALA A 73 -8.37 -0.18 6.26
CA ALA A 73 -9.34 -1.04 6.93
C ALA A 73 -9.17 -0.93 8.44
N ALA A 74 -10.24 -0.53 9.14
CA ALA A 74 -10.26 -0.37 10.58
C ALA A 74 -11.55 -0.93 11.19
N THR A 75 -11.44 -1.42 12.41
CA THR A 75 -12.57 -1.78 13.27
C THR A 75 -12.50 -0.97 14.57
N SER A 76 -13.64 -0.72 15.19
CA SER A 76 -13.70 -0.07 16.50
C SER A 76 -14.80 -0.69 17.35
N PHE A 77 -14.50 -0.90 18.62
CA PHE A 77 -15.42 -1.49 19.59
C PHE A 77 -15.13 -0.95 20.98
N TRP A 78 -16.12 -1.03 21.87
CA TRP A 78 -15.99 -0.55 23.24
C TRP A 78 -15.46 -1.66 24.14
N LYS A 79 -14.46 -1.35 24.98
CA LYS A 79 -13.85 -2.27 25.94
C LYS A 79 -13.26 -1.49 27.11
N ASP A 80 -13.55 -1.91 28.33
CA ASP A 80 -12.98 -1.34 29.57
C ASP A 80 -13.14 0.19 29.67
N GLY A 81 -14.35 0.71 29.43
CA GLY A 81 -14.63 2.14 29.57
C GLY A 81 -14.16 3.01 28.39
N ARG A 82 -13.54 2.43 27.36
CA ARG A 82 -12.96 3.18 26.24
C ARG A 82 -13.23 2.52 24.89
N THR A 83 -13.22 3.34 23.84
CA THR A 83 -13.24 2.85 22.46
C THR A 83 -11.84 2.37 22.08
N ILE A 84 -11.75 1.11 21.65
CA ILE A 84 -10.55 0.53 21.03
C ILE A 84 -10.73 0.61 19.52
N THR A 85 -9.72 1.15 18.82
CA THR A 85 -9.63 1.09 17.36
C THR A 85 -8.49 0.17 16.98
N LEU A 86 -8.78 -0.82 16.14
CA LEU A 86 -7.77 -1.67 15.51
C LEU A 86 -7.67 -1.36 14.03
N MET A 87 -6.45 -1.35 13.51
CA MET A 87 -6.15 -1.20 12.09
C MET A 87 -5.68 -2.55 11.54
N MET A 88 -6.25 -3.01 10.43
CA MET A 88 -6.02 -4.37 9.92
C MET A 88 -4.54 -4.69 9.72
N HIS A 89 -3.82 -3.84 8.98
CA HIS A 89 -2.37 -3.96 8.76
C HIS A 89 -1.55 -4.09 10.06
N ARG A 90 -1.96 -3.43 11.16
CA ARG A 90 -1.26 -3.53 12.44
C ARG A 90 -1.54 -4.85 13.17
N VAL A 91 -2.77 -5.35 13.05
CA VAL A 91 -3.17 -6.63 13.64
C VAL A 91 -2.39 -7.76 12.96
N ILE A 92 -2.34 -7.77 11.63
CA ILE A 92 -1.61 -8.77 10.84
C ILE A 92 -0.12 -8.79 11.21
N MET A 93 0.51 -7.62 11.32
CA MET A 93 1.93 -7.50 11.66
C MET A 93 2.23 -7.60 13.16
N ASN A 94 1.21 -7.81 14.01
CA ASN A 94 1.33 -7.77 15.47
C ASN A 94 2.16 -6.57 15.97
N ALA A 95 1.88 -5.38 15.40
CA ALA A 95 2.79 -4.24 15.51
C ALA A 95 2.75 -3.59 16.90
N PRO A 96 3.89 -3.51 17.63
CA PRO A 96 3.96 -2.86 18.93
C PRO A 96 3.53 -1.39 18.90
N LYS A 97 3.13 -0.86 20.06
CA LYS A 97 2.81 0.57 20.19
C LYS A 97 4.02 1.42 19.79
N GLY A 98 3.78 2.46 18.99
CA GLY A 98 4.83 3.38 18.52
C GLY A 98 5.52 2.98 17.20
N VAL A 99 5.35 1.73 16.76
CA VAL A 99 5.86 1.25 15.47
C VAL A 99 4.85 1.53 14.36
N GLN A 100 5.29 1.97 13.17
CA GLN A 100 4.41 2.10 12.01
C GLN A 100 4.46 0.84 11.14
N VAL A 101 3.36 0.57 10.46
CA VAL A 101 3.29 -0.48 9.43
C VAL A 101 2.92 0.22 8.13
N ASP A 102 3.78 0.11 7.14
CA ASP A 102 3.67 0.79 5.85
C ASP A 102 3.17 -0.18 4.77
N HIS A 103 2.41 0.33 3.82
CA HIS A 103 1.88 -0.40 2.67
C HIS A 103 2.74 -0.09 1.45
N LEU A 104 3.46 -1.08 0.94
CA LEU A 104 4.45 -0.89 -0.13
C LEU A 104 3.85 -0.31 -1.42
N ASP A 105 2.59 -0.66 -1.71
CA ASP A 105 1.82 -0.20 -2.87
C ASP A 105 0.98 1.08 -2.63
N ASP A 106 1.12 1.73 -1.47
CA ASP A 106 0.29 2.84 -0.99
C ASP A 106 -1.23 2.55 -0.90
N ASN A 107 -1.66 1.30 -1.07
CA ASN A 107 -3.06 0.90 -0.94
C ASN A 107 -3.34 0.32 0.46
N GLY A 108 -3.86 1.16 1.35
CA GLY A 108 -4.16 0.74 2.73
C GLY A 108 -5.30 -0.30 2.89
N LEU A 109 -5.92 -0.74 1.79
CA LEU A 109 -6.85 -1.87 1.74
C LEU A 109 -6.18 -3.18 1.29
N ASN A 110 -4.97 -3.14 0.72
CA ASN A 110 -4.17 -4.32 0.42
C ASN A 110 -3.29 -4.72 1.62
N ASN A 111 -3.79 -5.59 2.48
CA ASN A 111 -3.16 -5.95 3.74
C ASN A 111 -2.45 -7.32 3.69
N LYS A 112 -2.09 -7.82 2.51
CA LYS A 112 -1.22 -9.00 2.38
C LYS A 112 0.11 -8.76 3.09
N ARG A 113 0.65 -9.74 3.81
CA ARG A 113 1.90 -9.63 4.57
C ARG A 113 3.06 -9.17 3.70
N GLY A 114 3.20 -9.71 2.49
CA GLY A 114 4.22 -9.29 1.54
C GLY A 114 4.10 -7.83 1.05
N ASN A 115 2.94 -7.20 1.25
CA ASN A 115 2.71 -5.77 0.96
C ASN A 115 2.91 -4.87 2.20
N LEU A 116 3.12 -5.46 3.38
CA LEU A 116 3.27 -4.74 4.63
C LEU A 116 4.72 -4.78 5.11
N ARG A 117 5.17 -3.69 5.71
CA ARG A 117 6.48 -3.67 6.39
C ARG A 117 6.43 -2.88 7.68
N ILE A 118 7.23 -3.31 8.65
CA ILE A 118 7.47 -2.55 9.87
C ILE A 118 8.44 -1.41 9.56
N ALA A 119 8.07 -0.19 9.93
CA ALA A 119 8.88 0.99 9.72
C ALA A 119 8.88 1.89 10.96
N THR A 120 10.01 2.52 11.23
CA THR A 120 10.06 3.70 12.10
C THR A 120 9.39 4.88 11.40
N TYR A 121 8.98 5.89 12.17
CA TYR A 121 8.44 7.14 11.60
C TYR A 121 9.41 7.77 10.59
N ALA A 122 10.70 7.84 10.93
CA ALA A 122 11.71 8.43 10.05
C ALA A 122 11.84 7.67 8.73
N GLN A 123 11.91 6.34 8.78
CA GLN A 123 11.95 5.48 7.60
C GLN A 123 10.73 5.67 6.70
N ASN A 124 9.52 5.69 7.28
CA ASN A 124 8.31 5.93 6.50
C ASN A 124 8.34 7.31 5.82
N GLN A 125 8.79 8.37 6.50
CA GLN A 125 8.95 9.70 5.88
C GLN A 125 9.92 9.68 4.68
N GLN A 126 10.96 8.83 4.69
CA GLN A 126 11.85 8.68 3.54
C GLN A 126 11.18 7.98 2.36
N TYR A 127 10.20 7.12 2.61
CA TYR A 127 9.42 6.45 1.56
C TYR A 127 8.20 7.25 1.08
N GLN A 128 7.87 8.38 1.69
CA GLN A 128 6.77 9.23 1.21
C GLN A 128 7.12 9.94 -0.11
N ARG A 129 6.18 10.00 -1.05
CA ARG A 129 6.27 10.90 -2.22
C ARG A 129 6.11 12.36 -1.77
N ILE A 130 6.49 13.32 -2.62
CA ILE A 130 6.08 14.71 -2.38
C ILE A 130 4.56 14.76 -2.33
N SER A 131 4.03 15.41 -1.29
CA SER A 131 2.59 15.64 -1.20
C SER A 131 2.15 16.57 -2.33
N ARG A 132 1.09 16.19 -3.06
CA ARG A 132 0.46 17.06 -4.06
C ARG A 132 -0.02 18.41 -3.49
N LYS A 133 -0.22 18.48 -2.17
CA LYS A 133 -0.59 19.73 -1.47
C LYS A 133 0.62 20.65 -1.24
N GLN A 134 1.83 20.12 -1.31
CA GLN A 134 3.04 20.91 -1.16
C GLN A 134 3.29 21.65 -2.46
N LYS A 135 3.15 22.98 -2.45
CA LYS A 135 3.50 23.85 -3.58
C LYS A 135 5.02 23.95 -3.68
N THR A 136 5.67 22.93 -4.24
CA THR A 136 7.10 22.95 -4.53
C THR A 136 7.36 23.37 -5.96
N ALA A 137 8.49 24.05 -6.19
CA ALA A 137 8.91 24.42 -7.55
C ALA A 137 9.33 23.21 -8.41
N SER A 138 9.61 22.07 -7.77
CA SER A 138 9.97 20.81 -8.42
C SER A 138 8.91 19.74 -8.18
N ARG A 139 8.76 18.84 -9.15
CA ARG A 139 7.96 17.61 -9.03
C ARG A 139 8.72 16.48 -8.31
N TYR A 140 10.04 16.59 -8.17
CA TYR A 140 10.90 15.54 -7.64
C TYR A 140 11.32 15.78 -6.19
N LYS A 141 11.24 14.72 -5.37
CA LYS A 141 11.57 14.75 -3.95
C LYS A 141 13.02 15.18 -3.76
N GLY A 142 13.23 16.10 -2.82
CA GLY A 142 14.55 16.62 -2.50
C GLY A 142 15.12 17.61 -3.53
N VAL A 143 14.35 17.98 -4.56
CA VAL A 143 14.77 18.95 -5.56
C VAL A 143 14.07 20.30 -5.34
N CYS A 144 14.81 21.39 -5.43
CA CYS A 144 14.26 22.74 -5.35
C CYS A 144 14.97 23.71 -6.31
N ARG A 145 14.30 24.81 -6.64
CA ARG A 145 14.90 25.87 -7.45
C ARG A 145 15.87 26.69 -6.59
N HIS A 146 17.09 26.89 -7.07
CA HIS A 146 18.10 27.73 -6.43
C HIS A 146 18.79 28.61 -7.46
N LYS A 147 18.44 29.91 -7.47
CA LYS A 147 18.84 30.86 -8.53
C LYS A 147 18.48 30.32 -9.92
N SER A 148 19.46 30.24 -10.82
CA SER A 148 19.32 29.68 -12.17
C SER A 148 19.36 28.14 -12.22
N ASN A 149 19.70 27.48 -11.12
CA ASN A 149 19.98 26.03 -11.08
C ASN A 149 18.94 25.26 -10.26
N TRP A 150 19.03 23.93 -10.32
CA TRP A 150 18.25 22.98 -9.56
C TRP A 150 19.11 22.35 -8.48
N ARG A 151 18.73 22.56 -7.22
CA ARG A 151 19.46 22.02 -6.06
C ARG A 151 18.88 20.69 -5.65
N ALA A 152 19.75 19.69 -5.45
CA ALA A 152 19.40 18.42 -4.82
C ALA A 152 19.82 18.43 -3.34
N GLN A 153 18.93 17.98 -2.47
CA GLN A 153 19.17 17.89 -1.03
C GLN A 153 18.43 16.69 -0.42
N ILE A 154 19.02 16.06 0.58
CA ILE A 154 18.45 14.91 1.30
C ILE A 154 18.53 15.13 2.81
N ARG A 155 17.64 14.49 3.58
CA ARG A 155 17.67 14.56 5.04
C ARG A 155 18.10 13.22 5.63
N ILE A 156 19.29 13.16 6.22
CA ILE A 156 19.88 11.96 6.83
C ILE A 156 20.02 12.24 8.32
N GLU A 157 19.47 11.37 9.16
CA GLU A 157 19.55 11.49 10.64
C GLU A 157 19.15 12.88 11.16
N GLY A 158 18.11 13.46 10.55
CA GLY A 158 17.61 14.79 10.93
C GLY A 158 18.38 15.98 10.33
N ARG A 159 19.55 15.77 9.71
CA ARG A 159 20.37 16.81 9.08
C ARG A 159 20.13 16.90 7.59
N LYS A 160 20.08 18.13 7.05
CA LYS A 160 19.96 18.37 5.60
C LYS A 160 21.34 18.33 4.97
N VAL A 161 21.52 17.45 3.99
CA VAL A 161 22.76 17.28 3.21
C VAL A 161 22.53 17.82 1.81
N TRP A 162 23.42 18.68 1.35
CA TRP A 162 23.44 19.19 -0.01
C TRP A 162 24.14 18.18 -0.93
N LEU A 163 23.47 17.83 -2.04
CA LEU A 163 23.95 16.83 -3.00
C LEU A 163 24.50 17.47 -4.29
N GLY A 164 24.43 18.80 -4.40
CA GLY A 164 24.88 19.56 -5.57
C GLY A 164 23.80 20.47 -6.17
N ASP A 165 24.24 21.35 -7.05
CA ASP A 165 23.41 22.22 -7.88
C ASP A 165 23.60 21.81 -9.36
N TYR A 166 22.50 21.61 -10.08
CA TYR A 166 22.46 21.01 -11.41
C TYR A 166 21.76 21.93 -12.40
N ARG A 167 22.03 21.75 -13.70
CA ARG A 167 21.43 22.58 -14.75
C ARG A 167 19.98 22.21 -14.98
N THR A 168 19.64 20.93 -14.84
CA THR A 168 18.28 20.43 -15.07
C THR A 168 17.65 19.85 -13.81
N GLU A 169 16.32 19.87 -13.77
CA GLU A 169 15.53 19.30 -12.68
C GLU A 169 15.74 17.77 -12.56
N ILE A 170 15.92 17.11 -13.70
CA ILE A 170 16.11 15.65 -13.80
C ILE A 170 17.48 15.24 -13.26
N GLU A 171 18.56 15.95 -13.59
CA GLU A 171 19.89 15.67 -13.03
C GLU A 171 19.91 15.79 -11.50
N ALA A 172 19.25 16.82 -10.97
CA ALA A 172 19.08 16.96 -9.52
C ALA A 172 18.29 15.78 -8.91
N ALA A 173 17.25 15.30 -9.61
CA ALA A 173 16.48 14.14 -9.19
C ALA A 173 17.31 12.84 -9.22
N MET A 174 18.14 12.64 -10.25
CA MET A 174 19.07 11.51 -10.33
C MET A 174 20.07 11.51 -9.17
N ALA A 175 20.60 12.69 -8.81
CA ALA A 175 21.50 12.84 -7.68
C ALA A 175 20.81 12.49 -6.35
N TYR A 176 19.55 12.92 -6.18
CA TYR A 176 18.74 12.52 -5.03
C TYR A 176 18.51 11.01 -5.00
N ASP A 177 18.12 10.39 -6.11
CA ASP A 177 17.81 8.96 -6.17
C ASP A 177 19.01 8.10 -5.80
N LYS A 178 20.20 8.43 -6.33
CA LYS A 178 21.47 7.77 -5.95
C LYS A 178 21.73 7.88 -4.45
N ALA A 179 21.55 9.06 -3.86
CA ALA A 179 21.74 9.28 -2.43
C ALA A 179 20.67 8.53 -1.60
N ALA A 180 19.41 8.53 -2.03
CA ALA A 180 18.32 7.86 -1.34
C ALA A 180 18.55 6.35 -1.29
N VAL A 181 18.90 5.72 -2.42
CA VAL A 181 19.23 4.29 -2.48
C VAL A 181 20.41 3.98 -1.56
N LYS A 182 21.47 4.78 -1.62
CA LYS A 182 22.68 4.60 -0.79
C LYS A 182 22.39 4.69 0.71
N HIS A 183 21.56 5.64 1.14
CA HIS A 183 21.38 5.94 2.57
C HIS A 183 20.15 5.30 3.20
N PHE A 184 19.12 4.97 2.42
CA PHE A 184 17.85 4.46 2.95
C PHE A 184 17.54 3.02 2.54
N GLY A 185 18.28 2.44 1.58
CA GLY A 185 18.09 1.05 1.15
C GLY A 185 16.66 0.77 0.73
N GLU A 186 16.01 -0.21 1.37
CA GLU A 186 14.61 -0.59 1.12
C GLU A 186 13.58 0.52 1.40
N PHE A 187 13.95 1.53 2.21
CA PHE A 187 13.10 2.69 2.51
C PHE A 187 13.33 3.85 1.53
N ALA A 188 14.22 3.68 0.55
CA ALA A 188 14.38 4.63 -0.54
C ALA A 188 13.15 4.58 -1.46
N ARG A 189 12.70 5.76 -1.87
CA ARG A 189 11.70 5.91 -2.92
C ARG A 189 12.25 6.81 -4.04
N PRO A 190 12.95 6.23 -5.02
CA PRO A 190 13.49 6.97 -6.16
C PRO A 190 12.39 7.70 -6.93
N ASN A 191 12.72 8.87 -7.44
CA ASN A 191 11.86 9.71 -8.25
C ASN A 191 11.67 9.14 -9.66
N LEU A 192 12.73 8.60 -10.27
CA LEU A 192 12.75 8.27 -11.70
C LEU A 192 12.33 6.83 -12.01
N ASN A 193 12.31 5.94 -11.02
CA ASN A 193 11.97 4.51 -11.22
C ASN A 193 10.46 4.22 -11.41
N GLY A 194 9.63 5.26 -11.55
CA GLY A 194 8.19 5.14 -11.82
C GLY A 194 7.69 6.02 -12.98
N HIS A 195 8.62 6.63 -13.72
CA HIS A 195 8.31 7.34 -14.96
C HIS A 195 8.84 6.50 -16.12
N ASN A 196 7.94 5.80 -16.80
CA ASN A 196 8.21 5.38 -18.17
C ASN A 196 8.57 6.65 -18.95
N ILE A 197 9.79 6.65 -19.48
CA ILE A 197 10.24 7.60 -20.50
C ILE A 197 9.42 7.35 -21.76
#